data_AF-A0A5E4W318-F1
#
_entry.id   AF-A0A5E4W318-F1
#
_cell.length_a   1.000
_cell.length_b   1.000
_cell.length_c   1.000
_cell.angle_alpha   90.00
_cell.angle_beta   90.00
_cell.angle_gamma   90.00
#
_symmetry.space_group_name_H-M   'P 1'
#
loop_
_entity.id
_entity.type
_entity.pdbx_description
1 polymer ?
#
loop_
_entity_poly.entity_id
_entity_poly.type
_entity_poly.pdbx_seq_one_letter_code
_entity_poly.pdbx_strand_id
1 'polypeptide(L)'
;MRAFQTFQAFQSQPTRTTPVSHLTIVCLAEALGALRKQMFIDLTALGLRATHVSITRWSDRDEASATVTLDCPQGSRASLTSLVMRLSGERSVRRVFWSDDASRRAATTGMPAHA
;
A
#
# COMPACT_ATOMS: atom_id res chain seq x y z
N MET A 1 2.98 12.44 -49.08
CA MET A 1 2.43 11.45 -48.13
C MET A 1 3.56 10.96 -47.25
N ARG A 2 3.58 11.30 -45.96
CA ARG A 2 4.66 10.95 -45.02
C ARG A 2 4.15 9.88 -44.06
N ALA A 3 4.68 8.67 -44.21
CA ALA A 3 4.45 7.57 -43.27
C ALA A 3 5.28 7.82 -42.01
N PHE A 4 4.61 8.06 -40.88
CA PHE A 4 5.26 8.12 -39.59
C PHE A 4 5.38 6.71 -39.03
N GLN A 5 6.63 6.34 -38.75
CA GLN A 5 7.04 5.06 -38.20
C GLN A 5 6.52 4.92 -36.77
N THR A 6 5.79 3.85 -36.52
CA THR A 6 5.34 3.45 -35.19
C THR A 6 6.53 3.03 -34.35
N PHE A 7 6.83 3.77 -33.29
CA PHE A 7 7.71 3.30 -32.23
C PHE A 7 6.96 2.22 -31.43
N GLN A 8 7.30 0.94 -31.66
CA GLN A 8 6.91 -0.12 -30.74
C GLN A 8 7.80 0.00 -29.50
N ALA A 9 7.24 0.61 -28.45
CA ALA A 9 7.82 0.56 -27.12
C ALA A 9 8.05 -0.91 -26.75
N PHE A 10 9.29 -1.21 -26.37
CA PHE A 10 9.72 -2.48 -25.79
C PHE A 10 8.79 -2.81 -24.61
N GLN A 11 7.77 -3.64 -24.84
CA GLN A 11 6.97 -4.18 -23.76
C GLN A 11 7.84 -5.23 -23.07
N SER A 12 8.64 -4.76 -22.13
CA SER A 12 9.34 -5.62 -21.19
C SER A 12 8.28 -6.49 -20.52
N GLN A 13 8.25 -7.77 -20.90
CA GLN A 13 7.42 -8.79 -20.29
C GLN A 13 7.67 -8.70 -18.77
N PRO A 14 6.65 -8.45 -17.91
CA PRO A 14 6.87 -8.45 -16.49
C PRO A 14 7.27 -9.87 -16.07
N THR A 15 8.57 -10.07 -15.88
CA THR A 15 9.19 -11.30 -15.41
C THR A 15 8.76 -11.51 -13.97
N ARG A 16 7.65 -12.25 -13.77
CA ARG A 16 7.12 -12.66 -12.46
C ARG A 16 7.20 -11.56 -11.40
N THR A 17 6.41 -10.50 -11.58
CA THR A 17 6.22 -9.48 -10.55
C THR A 17 5.67 -10.16 -9.30
N THR A 18 6.41 -10.14 -8.19
CA THR A 18 5.86 -10.49 -6.87
C THR A 18 4.55 -9.74 -6.68
N PRO A 19 3.49 -10.40 -6.17
CA PRO A 19 2.22 -9.71 -5.97
C PRO A 19 2.44 -8.51 -5.07
N VAL A 20 1.95 -7.36 -5.49
CA VAL A 20 2.08 -6.12 -4.73
C VAL A 20 0.85 -5.95 -3.86
N SER A 21 1.06 -5.66 -2.58
CA SER A 21 0.00 -5.34 -1.63
C SER A 21 0.24 -3.96 -1.01
N HIS A 22 -0.83 -3.29 -0.64
CA HIS A 22 -0.80 -1.97 -0.02
C HIS A 22 -1.37 -2.08 1.38
N LEU A 23 -0.55 -1.84 2.40
CA LEU A 23 -0.97 -1.72 3.80
C LEU A 23 -1.20 -0.25 4.12
N THR A 24 -2.42 0.12 4.51
CA THR A 24 -2.77 1.49 4.89
C THR A 24 -3.17 1.53 6.35
N ILE A 25 -2.58 2.48 7.08
CA ILE A 25 -2.92 2.79 8.46
C ILE A 25 -3.32 4.26 8.54
N VAL A 26 -4.40 4.54 9.27
CA VAL A 26 -4.85 5.86 9.69
C VAL A 26 -4.79 5.86 11.22
N CYS A 27 -4.07 6.82 11.78
CA CYS A 27 -3.82 6.91 13.21
C CYS A 27 -3.77 8.36 13.67
N LEU A 28 -3.67 8.56 14.98
CA LEU A 28 -3.35 9.87 15.55
C LEU A 28 -2.04 10.42 14.98
N ALA A 29 -2.01 11.72 14.69
CA ALA A 29 -0.87 12.38 14.06
C ALA A 29 0.41 12.26 14.90
N GLU A 30 0.31 12.42 16.24
CA GLU A 30 1.47 12.25 17.12
C GLU A 30 1.99 10.80 17.18
N ALA A 31 1.13 9.82 16.97
CA ALA A 31 1.48 8.40 17.07
C ALA A 31 2.11 7.83 15.78
N LEU A 32 1.95 8.51 14.64
CA LEU A 32 2.40 8.03 13.33
C LEU A 32 3.89 7.67 13.32
N GLY A 33 4.73 8.46 13.99
CA GLY A 33 6.17 8.24 14.03
C GLY A 33 6.54 6.91 14.72
N ALA A 34 5.89 6.59 15.83
CA ALA A 34 6.09 5.36 16.57
C ALA A 34 5.49 4.15 15.83
N LEU A 35 4.23 4.27 15.39
CA LEU A 35 3.53 3.22 14.65
C LEU A 35 4.26 2.85 13.36
N ARG A 36 4.80 3.84 12.62
CA ARG A 36 5.58 3.57 11.43
C ARG A 36 6.80 2.69 11.74
N LYS A 37 7.57 3.02 12.79
CA LYS A 37 8.75 2.22 13.17
C LYS A 37 8.34 0.78 13.54
N GLN A 38 7.33 0.63 14.38
CA GLN A 38 6.85 -0.68 14.79
C GLN A 38 6.37 -1.51 13.60
N MET A 39 5.54 -0.92 12.74
CA MET A 39 5.05 -1.56 11.52
C MET A 39 6.19 -2.05 10.63
N PHE A 40 7.26 -1.26 10.44
CA PHE A 40 8.42 -1.69 9.65
C PHE A 40 9.19 -2.84 10.29
N ILE A 41 9.34 -2.84 11.62
CA ILE A 41 9.94 -3.97 12.36
C ILE A 41 9.10 -5.23 12.14
N ASP A 42 7.78 -5.11 12.27
CA ASP A 42 6.85 -6.23 12.11
C ASP A 42 6.87 -6.80 10.69
N LEU A 43 6.85 -5.94 9.68
CA LEU A 43 6.95 -6.34 8.27
C LEU A 43 8.26 -7.09 8.00
N THR A 44 9.37 -6.58 8.55
CA THR A 44 10.69 -7.22 8.42
C THR A 44 10.71 -8.60 9.08
N ALA A 45 10.13 -8.72 10.28
CA ALA A 45 10.02 -10.00 11.00
C ALA A 45 9.15 -11.03 10.25
N LEU A 46 8.17 -10.56 9.47
CA LEU A 46 7.35 -11.38 8.59
C LEU A 46 8.01 -11.69 7.24
N GLY A 47 9.21 -11.18 6.96
CA GLY A 47 9.88 -11.31 5.67
C GLY A 47 9.19 -10.54 4.54
N LEU A 48 8.34 -9.56 4.87
CA LEU A 48 7.65 -8.70 3.91
C LEU A 48 8.51 -7.49 3.60
N ARG A 49 8.83 -7.30 2.31
CA ARG A 49 9.65 -6.18 1.86
C ARG A 49 8.78 -4.99 1.51
N ALA A 50 8.97 -3.88 2.22
CA ALA A 50 8.40 -2.59 1.86
C ALA A 50 9.18 -1.93 0.72
N THR A 51 8.48 -1.55 -0.35
CA THR A 51 9.08 -0.98 -1.56
C THR A 51 8.82 0.51 -1.69
N HIS A 52 7.69 0.98 -1.15
CA HIS A 52 7.32 2.38 -1.19
C HIS A 52 6.51 2.75 0.04
N VAL A 53 6.68 3.98 0.53
CA VAL A 53 5.87 4.54 1.61
C VAL A 53 5.42 5.92 1.24
N SER A 54 4.12 6.13 1.33
CA SER A 54 3.49 7.44 1.25
C SER A 54 2.91 7.80 2.62
N ILE A 55 3.09 9.05 3.02
CA ILE A 55 2.56 9.58 4.28
C ILE A 55 1.68 10.78 3.93
N THR A 56 0.46 10.77 4.43
CA THR A 56 -0.45 11.91 4.33
C THR A 56 -0.71 12.44 5.73
N ARG A 57 -0.55 13.76 5.89
CA ARG A 57 -0.93 14.48 7.11
C ARG A 57 -1.93 15.55 6.71
N TRP A 58 -3.02 15.66 7.47
CA TRP A 58 -4.01 16.70 7.25
C TRP A 58 -3.77 17.81 8.27
N SER A 59 -3.74 19.08 7.82
CA SER A 59 -3.44 20.22 8.70
C SER A 59 -4.55 20.45 9.74
N ASP A 60 -5.79 20.11 9.40
CA ASP A 60 -6.98 20.38 10.22
C ASP A 60 -7.52 19.14 10.95
N ARG A 61 -6.75 18.03 10.98
CA ARG A 61 -7.14 16.81 11.67
C ARG A 61 -6.00 16.33 12.55
N ASP A 62 -6.33 15.82 13.73
CA ASP A 62 -5.40 15.10 14.60
C ASP A 62 -5.06 13.69 14.07
N GLU A 63 -5.19 13.48 12.77
CA GLU A 63 -4.99 12.21 12.10
C GLU A 63 -3.91 12.31 11.03
N ALA A 64 -3.22 11.20 10.83
CA ALA A 64 -2.31 11.01 9.72
C ALA A 64 -2.48 9.59 9.17
N SER A 65 -2.08 9.41 7.92
CA SER A 65 -2.03 8.08 7.32
C SER A 65 -0.65 7.74 6.79
N ALA A 66 -0.36 6.45 6.78
CA ALA A 66 0.74 5.87 6.04
C ALA A 66 0.22 4.74 5.16
N THR A 67 0.60 4.77 3.89
CA THR A 67 0.39 3.66 2.96
C THR A 67 1.74 3.08 2.60
N VAL A 68 1.92 1.79 2.88
CA VAL A 68 3.13 1.02 2.58
C VAL A 68 2.84 0.04 1.47
N THR A 69 3.57 0.16 0.37
CA THR A 69 3.57 -0.83 -0.71
C THR A 69 4.54 -1.95 -0.35
N LEU A 70 4.09 -3.19 -0.49
CA LEU A 70 4.77 -4.41 -0.07
C LEU A 70 4.91 -5.36 -1.25
N ASP A 71 6.08 -5.99 -1.38
CA ASP A 71 6.21 -7.25 -2.10
C ASP A 71 5.61 -8.35 -1.20
N CYS A 72 4.43 -8.86 -1.56
CA CYS A 72 3.66 -9.79 -0.73
C CYS A 72 3.37 -11.10 -1.48
N PRO A 73 4.18 -12.15 -1.26
CA PRO A 73 3.86 -13.49 -1.74
C PRO A 73 2.49 -13.96 -1.21
N GLN A 74 1.80 -14.82 -1.97
CA GLN A 74 0.49 -15.32 -1.56
C GLN A 74 0.50 -16.00 -0.18
N GLY A 75 1.57 -16.72 0.15
CA GLY A 75 1.73 -17.39 1.44
C GLY A 75 1.84 -16.43 2.64
N SER A 76 2.20 -15.17 2.42
CA SER A 76 2.39 -14.18 3.49
C SER A 76 1.13 -13.35 3.78
N ARG A 77 0.04 -13.53 3.00
CA ARG A 77 -1.22 -12.79 3.16
C ARG A 77 -1.91 -13.04 4.49
N ALA A 78 -1.84 -14.27 5.01
CA ALA A 78 -2.36 -14.61 6.33
C ALA A 78 -1.62 -13.82 7.41
N SER A 79 -0.29 -13.77 7.34
CA SER A 79 0.55 -13.00 8.26
C SER A 79 0.28 -11.49 8.18
N LEU A 80 0.08 -10.95 6.97
CA LEU A 80 -0.30 -9.56 6.78
C LEU A 80 -1.67 -9.26 7.39
N THR A 81 -2.63 -10.17 7.25
CA THR A 81 -3.95 -10.05 7.88
C THR A 81 -3.84 -10.08 9.41
N SER A 82 -3.05 -10.99 9.99
CA SER A 82 -2.78 -11.03 11.43
C SER A 82 -2.11 -9.74 11.93
N LEU A 83 -1.17 -9.18 11.17
CA LEU A 83 -0.56 -7.89 11.47
C LEU A 83 -1.61 -6.77 11.51
N VAL A 84 -2.48 -6.69 10.50
CA VAL A 84 -3.59 -5.72 10.44
C VAL A 84 -4.52 -5.86 11.64
N MET A 85 -4.90 -7.09 12.01
CA MET A 85 -5.74 -7.34 13.18
C MET A 85 -5.07 -6.86 14.48
N ARG A 86 -3.77 -7.11 14.65
CA ARG A 86 -3.03 -6.63 15.83
C ARG A 86 -2.95 -5.10 15.86
N LEU A 87 -2.57 -4.47 14.75
CA LEU A 87 -2.50 -3.02 14.63
C LEU A 87 -3.87 -2.35 14.87
N SER A 88 -4.97 -3.02 14.53
CA SER A 88 -6.32 -2.51 14.77
C SER A 88 -6.68 -2.39 16.26
N GLY A 89 -5.99 -3.12 17.14
CA GLY A 89 -6.17 -3.06 18.59
C GLY A 89 -5.40 -1.91 19.26
N GLU A 90 -4.51 -1.23 18.54
CA GLU A 90 -3.70 -0.15 19.10
C GLU A 90 -4.55 1.10 19.32
N ARG A 91 -4.49 1.71 20.52
CA ARG A 91 -5.34 2.86 20.89
C ARG A 91 -5.23 4.06 19.94
N SER A 92 -4.06 4.25 19.36
CA SER A 92 -3.79 5.36 18.45
C SER A 92 -4.26 5.11 17.02
N VAL A 93 -4.69 3.88 16.69
CA VAL A 93 -5.10 3.49 15.34
C VAL A 93 -6.59 3.74 15.18
N ARG A 94 -6.94 4.44 14.10
CA ARG A 94 -8.33 4.73 13.70
C ARG A 94 -8.83 3.73 12.68
N ARG A 95 -7.95 3.37 11.74
CA ARG A 95 -8.25 2.42 10.68
C ARG A 95 -6.97 1.76 10.20
N VAL A 96 -7.03 0.46 9.92
CA VAL A 96 -5.94 -0.25 9.26
C VAL A 96 -6.53 -1.30 8.34
N PHE A 97 -5.99 -1.40 7.13
CA PHE A 97 -6.45 -2.36 6.13
C PHE A 97 -5.34 -2.61 5.12
N TRP A 98 -5.46 -3.72 4.40
CA TRP A 98 -4.58 -4.00 3.27
C TRP A 98 -5.39 -4.31 2.03
N SER A 99 -4.79 -4.14 0.85
CA SER A 99 -5.42 -4.46 -0.43
C SER A 99 -4.37 -4.94 -1.42
N ASP A 100 -4.74 -5.90 -2.27
CA ASP A 100 -3.92 -6.27 -3.41
C ASP A 100 -3.96 -5.18 -4.49
N ASP A 101 -2.87 -5.01 -5.23
CA ASP A 101 -2.76 -4.03 -6.31
C ASP A 101 -3.86 -4.21 -7.38
N ALA A 102 -4.23 -5.45 -7.70
CA ALA A 102 -5.31 -5.78 -8.63
C ALA A 102 -6.66 -5.22 -8.16
N SER A 103 -6.98 -5.35 -6.87
CA SER A 103 -8.22 -4.83 -6.29
C SER A 103 -8.24 -3.31 -6.25
N ARG A 104 -7.08 -2.67 -6.06
CA ARG A 104 -6.95 -1.21 -6.09
C ARG A 104 -7.08 -0.64 -7.50
N ARG A 105 -6.51 -1.29 -8.53
CA ARG A 105 -6.70 -0.90 -9.94
C ARG A 105 -8.17 -1.00 -10.35
N ALA A 106 -8.88 -2.05 -9.92
CA ALA A 106 -10.32 -2.17 -10.13
C ALA A 106 -11.12 -1.03 -9.48
N ALA A 107 -10.76 -0.61 -8.26
CA ALA A 107 -11.38 0.54 -7.59
C ALA A 107 -11.13 1.86 -8.33
N THR A 108 -9.96 2.06 -8.94
CA THR A 108 -9.66 3.25 -9.74
C THR A 108 -10.33 3.27 -11.11
N THR A 109 -10.62 2.11 -11.71
CA THR A 109 -11.34 2.00 -13.00
C THR A 109 -12.85 2.17 -12.82
N GLY A 110 -13.37 2.00 -11.59
CA GLY A 110 -14.79 2.16 -11.27
C GLY A 110 -15.24 3.56 -10.85
N MET A 111 -14.36 4.57 -10.79
CA MET A 111 -14.78 5.96 -10.58
C MET A 111 -15.13 6.60 -11.93
N PRO A 112 -16.41 6.84 -12.26
CA PRO A 112 -16.73 7.74 -13.36
C PRO A 112 -16.19 9.13 -12.99
N ALA A 113 -15.40 9.71 -13.88
CA ALA A 113 -15.10 11.13 -13.85
C ALA A 113 -16.43 11.87 -14.00
N HIS A 114 -16.97 12.36 -12.87
CA HIS A 114 -18.07 13.30 -12.92
C HIS A 114 -17.53 14.63 -13.45
N ALA A 115 -17.97 14.92 -14.67
CA ALA A 115 -18.13 16.19 -15.39
C ALA A 115 -17.46 17.45 -14.80
#